data_AF-A0A8H7V0C4-F1
#
_entry.id   AF-A0A8H7V0C4-F1
#
_cell.length_a   1.000
_cell.length_b   1.000
_cell.length_c   1.000
_cell.angle_alpha   90.00
_cell.angle_beta   90.00
_cell.angle_gamma   90.00
#
_symmetry.space_group_name_H-M   'P 1'
#
loop_
_entity.id
_entity.type
_entity.pdbx_description
1 polymer ?
#
loop_
_entity_poly.entity_id
_entity_poly.type
_entity_poly.pdbx_seq_one_letter_code
_entity_poly.pdbx_strand_id
1 'polypeptide(L)'
;MDNQQQAEQIANLRTQPTRPTEHTDDQQSWANIIRPRQLDTFHGERTVQQVEAWLYSLEKYAEFVNIDDHQMVLFAVMLLRDGAATWWHGVEYDMTTSTPSTWSEFKHVFKYEFKPANAEQLARQRLQQLQQTSTVEQYVREFRSLMPELPDMDTKDALFNFVQGLKYQCRLQVLMQKPFSLSEAYAYAEAYETVEQCAKVVRYSE
;
A
#
# COMPACT_ATOMS: atom_id res chain seq x y z
N MET A 1 -50.12 -47.52 -34.99
CA MET A 1 -50.64 -46.59 -33.94
C MET A 1 -49.49 -46.19 -33.02
N ASP A 2 -48.41 -45.65 -33.57
CA ASP A 2 -47.11 -45.57 -32.85
C ASP A 2 -46.31 -44.29 -33.17
N ASN A 3 -46.96 -43.29 -33.76
CA ASN A 3 -46.29 -42.04 -34.20
C ASN A 3 -46.92 -40.77 -33.60
N GLN A 4 -47.91 -40.93 -32.71
CA GLN A 4 -48.50 -39.85 -31.92
C GLN A 4 -47.94 -39.81 -30.50
N GLN A 5 -47.61 -40.97 -29.91
CA GLN A 5 -47.00 -41.04 -28.58
C GLN A 5 -45.53 -40.56 -28.57
N GLN A 6 -44.80 -40.68 -29.68
CA GLN A 6 -43.43 -40.15 -29.79
C GLN A 6 -43.40 -38.61 -29.89
N ALA A 7 -44.39 -37.98 -30.52
CA ALA A 7 -44.44 -36.52 -30.64
C ALA A 7 -44.74 -35.82 -29.31
N GLU A 8 -45.59 -36.43 -28.48
CA GLU A 8 -45.94 -35.89 -27.14
C GLU A 8 -44.80 -36.02 -26.12
N GLN A 9 -43.92 -37.02 -26.25
CA GLN A 9 -42.73 -37.14 -25.40
C GLN A 9 -41.70 -36.04 -25.69
N ILE A 10 -41.53 -35.62 -26.94
CA ILE A 10 -40.53 -34.59 -27.31
C ILE A 10 -40.99 -33.19 -26.87
N ALA A 11 -42.30 -32.93 -26.85
CA ALA A 11 -42.86 -31.67 -26.37
C ALA A 11 -42.69 -31.50 -24.85
N ASN A 12 -42.76 -32.60 -24.08
CA ASN A 12 -42.74 -32.55 -22.62
C ASN A 12 -41.33 -32.43 -22.00
N LEU A 13 -40.27 -32.65 -22.80
CA LEU A 13 -38.89 -32.36 -22.38
C LEU A 13 -38.51 -30.88 -22.51
N ARG A 14 -39.31 -30.05 -23.19
CA ARG A 14 -38.99 -28.63 -23.46
C ARG A 14 -39.54 -27.65 -22.42
N THR A 15 -40.32 -28.13 -21.45
CA THR A 15 -41.00 -27.34 -20.41
C THR A 15 -40.49 -27.67 -19.00
N GLN A 16 -39.22 -28.05 -18.85
CA GLN A 16 -38.58 -27.89 -17.54
C GLN A 16 -38.26 -26.41 -17.32
N PRO A 17 -38.64 -25.81 -16.18
CA PRO A 17 -38.16 -24.49 -15.83
C PRO A 17 -36.65 -24.58 -15.71
N THR A 18 -35.93 -23.80 -16.51
CA THR A 18 -34.49 -23.62 -16.34
C THR A 18 -34.27 -23.17 -14.90
N ARG A 19 -33.60 -24.03 -14.12
CA ARG A 19 -33.11 -23.71 -12.77
C ARG A 19 -32.40 -22.36 -12.87
N PRO A 20 -32.73 -21.34 -12.08
CA PRO A 20 -31.91 -20.16 -12.02
C PRO A 20 -30.51 -20.64 -11.64
N THR A 21 -29.52 -20.37 -12.49
CA THR A 21 -28.12 -20.41 -12.06
C THR A 21 -28.02 -19.50 -10.86
N GLU A 22 -27.95 -20.10 -9.66
CA GLU A 22 -27.56 -19.43 -8.42
C GLU A 22 -26.16 -18.88 -8.63
N HIS A 23 -26.11 -17.64 -9.11
CA HIS A 23 -24.89 -16.89 -9.33
C HIS A 23 -24.74 -15.88 -8.19
N THR A 24 -24.85 -16.35 -6.94
CA THR A 24 -24.75 -15.51 -5.74
C THR A 24 -24.31 -16.37 -4.55
N ASP A 25 -23.04 -16.79 -4.51
CA ASP A 25 -22.36 -17.05 -3.21
C ASP A 25 -20.83 -17.30 -3.31
N ASP A 26 -20.26 -17.40 -4.51
CA ASP A 26 -18.83 -17.73 -4.64
C ASP A 26 -17.88 -16.63 -4.11
N GLN A 27 -18.32 -15.37 -4.04
CA GLN A 27 -17.52 -14.28 -3.49
C GLN A 27 -17.31 -14.38 -1.97
N GLN A 28 -18.26 -14.93 -1.21
CA GLN A 28 -18.05 -15.18 0.22
C GLN A 28 -17.15 -16.41 0.47
N SER A 29 -17.06 -17.33 -0.49
CA SER A 29 -16.36 -18.61 -0.31
C SER A 29 -14.84 -18.47 -0.18
N TRP A 30 -14.20 -17.57 -0.94
CA TRP A 30 -12.75 -17.39 -0.87
C TRP A 30 -12.31 -16.65 0.40
N ALA A 31 -13.15 -15.74 0.93
CA ALA A 31 -12.88 -15.00 2.16
C ALA A 31 -12.85 -15.92 3.40
N ASN A 32 -13.63 -17.02 3.35
CA ASN A 32 -13.63 -18.05 4.39
C ASN A 32 -12.42 -19.01 4.31
N ILE A 33 -11.82 -19.17 3.12
CA ILE A 33 -10.68 -20.07 2.88
C ILE A 33 -9.36 -19.39 3.25
N ILE A 34 -9.23 -18.11 2.94
CA ILE A 34 -8.04 -17.32 3.26
C ILE A 34 -8.27 -16.72 4.66
N ARG A 35 -7.63 -17.28 5.69
CA ARG A 35 -7.53 -16.59 6.99
C ARG A 35 -6.61 -15.39 6.81
N PRO A 36 -7.12 -14.14 6.84
CA PRO A 36 -6.25 -12.99 6.69
C PRO A 36 -5.22 -13.01 7.81
N ARG A 37 -3.97 -12.65 7.49
CA ARG A 37 -2.91 -12.47 8.48
C ARG A 37 -3.47 -11.59 9.61
N GLN A 38 -3.25 -11.99 10.86
CA GLN A 38 -3.67 -11.20 12.02
C GLN A 38 -3.18 -9.76 11.83
N LEU A 39 -4.11 -8.82 11.82
CA LEU A 39 -3.77 -7.41 11.66
C LEU A 39 -2.98 -6.94 12.88
N ASP A 40 -1.98 -6.13 12.60
CA ASP A 40 -1.10 -5.60 13.63
C ASP A 40 -1.87 -4.61 14.53
N THR A 41 -1.58 -4.64 15.83
CA THR A 41 -2.08 -3.65 16.78
C THR A 41 -1.27 -2.36 16.68
N PHE A 42 -1.90 -1.22 16.98
CA PHE A 42 -1.24 0.08 16.99
C PHE A 42 -1.09 0.60 18.41
N HIS A 43 0.12 0.88 18.85
CA HIS A 43 0.45 1.20 20.24
C HIS A 43 0.60 2.71 20.50
N GLY A 44 0.61 3.51 19.44
CA GLY A 44 0.74 4.97 19.51
C GLY A 44 2.02 5.49 18.85
N GLU A 45 2.59 4.74 17.92
CA GLU A 45 3.80 5.10 17.22
C GLU A 45 3.61 6.38 16.39
N ARG A 46 4.50 7.37 16.58
CA ARG A 46 4.40 8.69 15.94
C ARG A 46 5.33 8.84 14.75
N THR A 47 5.34 7.85 13.85
CA THR A 47 6.08 7.93 12.57
C THR A 47 5.11 7.85 11.41
N VAL A 48 5.37 8.61 10.34
CA VAL A 48 4.50 8.59 9.15
C VAL A 48 4.43 7.19 8.55
N GLN A 49 5.56 6.47 8.49
CA GLN A 49 5.58 5.11 7.94
C GLN A 49 4.67 4.17 8.72
N GLN A 50 4.72 4.15 10.05
CA GLN A 50 3.92 3.23 10.85
C GLN A 50 2.43 3.60 10.81
N VAL A 51 2.12 4.89 10.88
CA VAL A 51 0.74 5.40 10.76
C VAL A 51 0.13 5.02 9.40
N GLU A 52 0.83 5.28 8.29
CA GLU A 52 0.32 4.96 6.95
C GLU A 52 0.30 3.45 6.69
N ALA A 53 1.31 2.70 7.13
CA ALA A 53 1.34 1.25 6.95
C ALA A 53 0.19 0.55 7.69
N TRP A 54 -0.14 1.02 8.90
CA TRP A 54 -1.25 0.47 9.68
C TRP A 54 -2.61 0.81 9.06
N LEU A 55 -2.81 2.06 8.61
CA LEU A 55 -4.05 2.42 7.90
C LEU A 55 -4.20 1.64 6.58
N TYR A 56 -3.11 1.48 5.83
CA TYR A 56 -3.11 0.73 4.58
C TYR A 56 -3.47 -0.75 4.80
N SER A 57 -2.95 -1.39 5.85
CA SER A 57 -3.26 -2.79 6.15
C SER A 57 -4.74 -2.97 6.50
N LEU A 58 -5.33 -2.03 7.23
CA LEU A 58 -6.76 -2.01 7.54
C LEU A 58 -7.60 -1.81 6.28
N GLU A 59 -7.25 -0.86 5.42
CA GLU A 59 -7.96 -0.62 4.15
C GLU A 59 -7.95 -1.86 3.25
N LYS A 60 -6.81 -2.55 3.17
CA LYS A 60 -6.72 -3.80 2.39
C LYS A 60 -7.53 -4.94 2.99
N TYR A 61 -7.63 -4.99 4.31
CA TYR A 61 -8.50 -5.95 4.97
C TYR A 61 -9.98 -5.63 4.76
N ALA A 62 -10.37 -4.37 4.85
CA ALA A 62 -11.75 -3.94 4.61
C ALA A 62 -12.18 -4.19 3.16
N GLU A 63 -11.29 -3.96 2.19
CA GLU A 63 -11.50 -4.30 0.77
C GLU A 63 -11.71 -5.82 0.59
N PHE A 64 -10.97 -6.63 1.35
CA PHE A 64 -11.07 -8.09 1.31
C PHE A 64 -12.35 -8.63 1.95
N VAL A 65 -12.79 -8.09 3.09
CA VAL A 65 -13.98 -8.58 3.83
C VAL A 65 -15.27 -7.84 3.43
N ASN A 66 -15.17 -6.73 2.70
CA ASN A 66 -16.27 -5.83 2.34
C ASN A 66 -17.01 -5.27 3.57
N ILE A 67 -16.25 -4.65 4.47
CA ILE A 67 -16.74 -4.06 5.74
C ILE A 67 -17.26 -2.64 5.47
N ASP A 68 -18.38 -2.25 6.11
CA ASP A 68 -18.87 -0.87 6.04
C ASP A 68 -18.04 0.11 6.88
N ASP A 69 -18.13 1.41 6.54
CA ASP A 69 -17.36 2.47 7.20
C ASP A 69 -17.46 2.46 8.73
N HIS A 70 -18.67 2.28 9.29
CA HIS A 70 -18.88 2.32 10.73
C HIS A 70 -18.29 1.08 11.42
N GLN A 71 -18.51 -0.11 10.85
CA GLN A 71 -17.87 -1.34 11.30
C GLN A 71 -16.35 -1.26 11.22
N MET A 72 -15.81 -0.57 10.21
CA MET A 72 -14.38 -0.40 10.02
C MET A 72 -13.76 0.48 11.12
N VAL A 73 -14.44 1.56 11.51
CA VAL A 73 -14.01 2.39 12.66
C VAL A 73 -13.97 1.56 13.94
N LEU A 74 -15.06 0.85 14.27
CA LEU A 74 -15.09 -0.02 15.45
C LEU A 74 -13.96 -1.06 15.45
N PHE A 75 -13.71 -1.65 14.28
CA PHE A 75 -12.65 -2.63 14.12
C PHE A 75 -11.25 -2.04 14.30
N ALA A 76 -10.99 -0.86 13.74
CA ALA A 76 -9.72 -0.17 13.94
C ALA A 76 -9.48 0.19 15.42
N VAL A 77 -10.52 0.66 16.12
CA VAL A 77 -10.48 0.96 17.56
C VAL A 77 -10.13 -0.28 18.38
N MET A 78 -10.69 -1.44 18.03
CA MET A 78 -10.38 -2.71 18.69
C MET A 78 -8.91 -3.15 18.54
N LEU A 79 -8.17 -2.58 17.59
CA LEU A 79 -6.75 -2.86 17.36
C LEU A 79 -5.81 -1.83 18.01
N LEU A 80 -6.35 -0.75 18.60
CA LEU A 80 -5.56 0.22 19.36
C LEU A 80 -5.13 -0.36 20.71
N ARG A 81 -3.88 -0.09 21.10
CA ARG A 81 -3.28 -0.53 22.37
C ARG A 81 -2.58 0.64 23.05
N ASP A 82 -2.32 0.49 24.34
CA ASP A 82 -1.53 1.41 25.15
C ASP A 82 -1.92 2.90 24.99
N GLY A 83 -0.99 3.73 24.52
CA GLY A 83 -1.19 5.16 24.35
C GLY A 83 -2.29 5.48 23.33
N ALA A 84 -2.41 4.67 22.28
CA ALA A 84 -3.44 4.86 21.26
C ALA A 84 -4.84 4.54 21.77
N ALA A 85 -5.00 3.50 22.60
CA ALA A 85 -6.28 3.18 23.22
C ALA A 85 -6.72 4.29 24.21
N THR A 86 -5.75 4.82 24.98
CA THR A 86 -6.00 5.94 25.90
C THR A 86 -6.46 7.20 25.15
N TRP A 87 -5.81 7.51 24.02
CA TRP A 87 -6.20 8.63 23.17
C TRP A 87 -7.63 8.47 22.64
N TRP A 88 -7.98 7.30 22.10
CA TRP A 88 -9.32 7.07 21.56
C TRP A 88 -10.42 7.20 22.62
N HIS A 89 -10.15 6.71 23.84
CA HIS A 89 -11.05 6.94 24.97
C HIS A 89 -11.24 8.43 25.26
N GLY A 90 -10.20 9.25 25.11
CA GLY A 90 -10.33 10.71 25.20
C GLY A 90 -11.25 11.29 24.12
N VAL A 91 -11.14 10.81 22.88
CA VAL A 91 -11.99 11.24 21.75
C VAL A 91 -13.46 10.87 21.97
N GLU A 92 -13.76 9.68 22.50
CA GLU A 92 -15.14 9.25 22.76
C GLU A 92 -15.85 10.07 23.84
N TYR A 93 -15.10 10.58 24.81
CA TYR A 93 -15.64 11.32 25.96
C TYR A 93 -15.55 12.83 25.79
N ASP A 94 -14.94 13.31 24.72
CA ASP A 94 -14.93 14.72 24.39
C ASP A 94 -16.33 15.16 23.95
N MET A 95 -17.06 15.82 24.87
CA MET A 95 -18.40 16.34 24.61
C MET A 95 -18.44 17.47 23.56
N THR A 96 -17.29 17.99 23.14
CA THR A 96 -17.20 19.10 22.20
C THR A 96 -17.04 18.66 20.75
N THR A 97 -16.65 17.41 20.51
CA THR A 97 -16.42 16.87 19.16
C THR A 97 -17.34 15.67 18.93
N SER A 98 -17.92 15.57 17.72
CA SER A 98 -18.67 14.35 17.37
C SER A 98 -17.69 13.21 17.18
N THR A 99 -17.99 12.05 17.75
CA THR A 99 -17.20 10.84 17.51
C THR A 99 -17.18 10.53 16.00
N PRO A 100 -15.99 10.24 15.43
CA PRO A 100 -15.89 9.87 14.02
C PRO A 100 -16.78 8.67 13.71
N SER A 101 -17.70 8.85 12.76
CA SER A 101 -18.69 7.82 12.37
C SER A 101 -18.37 7.19 11.01
N THR A 102 -17.52 7.86 10.22
CA THR A 102 -17.04 7.38 8.93
C THR A 102 -15.56 7.04 8.96
N TRP A 103 -15.12 6.18 8.05
CA TRP A 103 -13.70 5.81 7.96
C TRP A 103 -12.82 7.02 7.61
N SER A 104 -13.34 7.94 6.81
CA SER A 104 -12.64 9.18 6.44
C SER A 104 -12.40 10.10 7.64
N GLU A 105 -13.41 10.29 8.49
CA GLU A 105 -13.28 11.08 9.72
C GLU A 105 -12.27 10.46 10.68
N PHE A 106 -12.34 9.14 10.88
CA PHE A 106 -11.39 8.41 11.72
C PHE A 106 -9.95 8.61 11.23
N LYS A 107 -9.69 8.41 9.93
CA LYS A 107 -8.37 8.64 9.34
C LYS A 107 -7.87 10.06 9.57
N HIS A 108 -8.75 11.05 9.48
CA HIS A 108 -8.37 12.45 9.68
C HIS A 108 -7.88 12.68 11.12
N VAL A 109 -8.68 12.34 12.13
CA VAL A 109 -8.31 12.55 13.54
C VAL A 109 -7.13 11.68 13.97
N PHE A 110 -7.06 10.45 13.46
CA PHE A 110 -5.96 9.53 13.72
C PHE A 110 -4.64 10.05 13.14
N LYS A 111 -4.64 10.51 11.88
CA LYS A 111 -3.46 11.12 11.28
C LYS A 111 -3.08 12.42 11.99
N TYR A 112 -4.06 13.22 12.42
CA TYR A 112 -3.79 14.46 13.16
C TYR A 112 -3.06 14.22 14.48
N GLU A 113 -3.44 13.18 15.25
CA GLU A 113 -2.78 12.87 16.51
C GLU A 113 -1.40 12.21 16.32
N PHE A 114 -1.31 11.20 15.46
CA PHE A 114 -0.13 10.33 15.40
C PHE A 114 0.88 10.74 14.34
N LYS A 115 0.53 11.54 13.33
CA LYS A 115 1.55 12.10 12.43
C LYS A 115 2.22 13.31 13.08
N PRO A 116 3.56 13.36 13.13
CA PRO A 116 4.25 14.56 13.55
C PRO A 116 3.87 15.76 12.66
N ALA A 117 3.53 16.90 13.26
CA ALA A 117 3.16 18.11 12.52
C ALA A 117 4.27 18.60 11.57
N ASN A 118 5.54 18.29 11.88
CA ASN A 118 6.71 18.63 11.09
C ASN A 118 7.18 17.49 10.15
N ALA A 119 6.38 16.43 10.00
CA ALA A 119 6.77 15.24 9.23
C ALA A 119 7.18 15.57 7.80
N GLU A 120 6.36 16.32 7.07
CA GLU A 120 6.65 16.71 5.68
C GLU A 120 7.95 17.52 5.59
N GLN A 121 8.11 18.51 6.48
CA GLN A 121 9.32 19.34 6.52
C GLN A 121 10.57 18.51 6.83
N LEU A 122 10.47 17.54 7.74
CA LEU A 122 11.56 16.64 8.07
C LEU A 122 11.88 15.69 6.91
N ALA A 123 10.85 15.19 6.21
CA ALA A 123 11.01 14.39 5.01
C ALA A 123 11.70 15.16 3.88
N ARG A 124 11.37 16.45 3.69
CA ARG A 124 12.07 17.32 2.74
C ARG A 124 13.53 17.52 3.11
N GLN A 125 13.82 17.77 4.38
CA GLN A 125 15.20 17.90 4.85
C GLN A 125 15.99 16.61 4.64
N ARG A 126 15.40 15.45 4.95
CA ARG A 126 16.00 14.14 4.69
C ARG A 126 16.24 13.92 3.20
N LEU A 127 15.27 14.25 2.34
CA LEU A 127 15.42 14.13 0.90
C LEU A 127 16.56 15.00 0.36
N GLN A 128 16.68 16.24 0.81
CA GLN A 128 17.78 17.15 0.42
C GLN A 128 19.16 16.61 0.84
N GLN A 129 19.23 15.94 1.98
CA GLN A 129 20.46 15.34 2.50
C GLN A 129 20.70 13.93 1.97
N LEU A 130 19.72 13.33 1.29
CA LEU A 130 19.80 11.94 0.85
C LEU A 130 20.80 11.81 -0.29
N GLN A 131 21.86 11.07 -0.03
CA GLN A 131 22.94 10.80 -0.99
C GLN A 131 23.26 9.30 -0.95
N GLN A 132 23.62 8.74 -2.10
CA GLN A 132 24.10 7.37 -2.20
C GLN A 132 25.47 7.29 -1.53
N THR A 133 25.52 6.72 -0.32
CA THR A 133 26.77 6.51 0.44
C THR A 133 27.31 5.09 0.25
N SER A 134 26.43 4.08 0.26
CA SER A 134 26.75 2.65 0.13
C SER A 134 26.33 2.11 -1.24
N THR A 135 25.40 1.16 -1.27
CA THR A 135 24.86 0.50 -2.46
C THR A 135 23.71 1.30 -3.07
N VAL A 136 23.45 1.08 -4.36
CA VAL A 136 22.27 1.63 -5.03
C VAL A 136 21.01 1.07 -4.40
N GLU A 137 20.97 -0.23 -4.05
CA GLU A 137 19.79 -0.84 -3.43
C GLU A 137 19.39 -0.14 -2.13
N GLN A 138 20.35 0.14 -1.25
CA GLN A 138 20.08 0.82 0.02
C GLN A 138 19.58 2.26 -0.23
N TYR A 139 20.24 2.98 -1.14
CA TYR A 139 19.83 4.34 -1.51
C TYR A 139 18.41 4.38 -2.09
N VAL A 140 18.07 3.46 -2.99
CA VAL A 140 16.72 3.33 -3.58
C VAL A 140 15.68 3.03 -2.50
N ARG A 141 16.01 2.16 -1.53
CA ARG A 141 15.13 1.84 -0.41
C ARG A 141 14.84 3.07 0.46
N GLU A 142 15.89 3.82 0.82
CA GLU A 142 15.75 5.06 1.60
C GLU A 142 14.95 6.11 0.83
N PHE A 143 15.25 6.32 -0.45
CA PHE A 143 14.50 7.24 -1.32
C PHE A 143 13.01 6.87 -1.38
N ARG A 144 12.69 5.60 -1.64
CA ARG A 144 11.30 5.11 -1.70
C ARG A 144 10.57 5.27 -0.38
N SER A 145 11.26 5.13 0.75
CA SER A 145 10.66 5.29 2.08
C SER A 145 10.24 6.73 2.39
N LEU A 146 10.83 7.72 1.71
CA LEU A 146 10.49 9.14 1.86
C LEU A 146 9.32 9.57 0.97
N MET A 147 9.07 8.90 -0.15
CA MET A 147 8.02 9.32 -1.10
C MET A 147 6.61 9.39 -0.47
N PRO A 148 6.17 8.44 0.39
CA PRO A 148 4.87 8.54 1.06
C PRO A 148 4.75 9.72 2.04
N GLU A 149 5.87 10.26 2.51
CA GLU A 149 5.91 11.42 3.41
C GLU A 149 5.83 12.75 2.64
N LEU A 150 5.90 12.73 1.31
CA LEU A 150 5.97 13.89 0.42
C LEU A 150 4.85 13.84 -0.64
N PRO A 151 3.57 13.99 -0.23
CA PRO A 151 2.43 13.76 -1.11
C PRO A 151 2.29 14.77 -2.26
N ASP A 152 2.96 15.91 -2.17
CA ASP A 152 2.92 17.00 -3.16
C ASP A 152 4.12 16.98 -4.12
N MET A 153 5.05 16.02 -3.97
CA MET A 153 6.21 15.90 -4.83
C MET A 153 5.81 15.47 -6.24
N ASP A 154 6.13 16.29 -7.23
CA ASP A 154 5.91 15.91 -8.63
C ASP A 154 6.84 14.77 -9.06
N THR A 155 6.38 13.94 -10.00
CA THR A 155 7.15 12.83 -10.54
C THR A 155 8.47 13.26 -11.18
N LYS A 156 8.52 14.42 -11.84
CA LYS A 156 9.76 14.95 -12.44
C LYS A 156 10.72 15.45 -11.37
N ASP A 157 10.20 16.10 -10.34
CA ASP A 157 11.00 16.57 -9.22
C ASP A 157 11.55 15.38 -8.41
N ALA A 158 10.75 14.33 -8.19
CA ALA A 158 11.21 13.10 -7.58
C ALA A 158 12.33 12.44 -8.39
N LEU A 159 12.16 12.33 -9.72
CA LEU A 159 13.20 11.82 -10.61
C LEU A 159 14.47 12.67 -10.55
N PHE A 160 14.34 13.99 -10.60
CA PHE A 160 15.46 14.91 -10.49
C PHE A 160 16.22 14.72 -9.17
N ASN A 161 15.52 14.75 -8.03
CA ASN A 161 16.12 14.57 -6.71
C ASN A 161 16.81 13.21 -6.57
N PHE A 162 16.19 12.13 -7.08
CA PHE A 162 16.81 10.80 -7.10
C PHE A 162 18.13 10.81 -7.87
N VAL A 163 18.13 11.33 -9.10
CA VAL A 163 19.35 11.35 -9.92
C VAL A 163 20.43 12.23 -9.29
N GLN A 164 20.05 13.35 -8.66
CA GLN A 164 21.02 14.24 -7.99
C GLN A 164 21.71 13.58 -6.79
N GLY A 165 21.00 12.75 -6.03
CA GLY A 165 21.56 12.05 -4.87
C GLY A 165 22.42 10.83 -5.20
N LEU A 166 22.49 10.38 -6.45
CA LEU A 166 23.39 9.29 -6.85
C LEU A 166 24.87 9.72 -6.78
N LYS A 167 25.76 8.74 -6.54
CA LYS A 167 27.22 8.95 -6.64
C LYS A 167 27.56 9.47 -8.02
N TYR A 168 28.54 10.37 -8.10
CA TYR A 168 28.90 11.09 -9.33
C TYR A 168 29.00 10.18 -10.57
N GLN A 169 29.71 9.06 -10.47
CA GLN A 169 29.90 8.14 -11.61
C GLN A 169 28.58 7.45 -12.02
N CYS A 170 27.81 6.98 -11.04
CA CYS A 170 26.50 6.37 -11.29
C CYS A 170 25.52 7.38 -11.91
N ARG A 171 25.49 8.61 -11.37
CA ARG A 171 24.69 9.71 -11.88
C ARG A 171 24.96 10.01 -13.35
N LEU A 172 26.23 10.08 -13.76
CA LEU A 172 26.59 10.31 -15.15
C LEU A 172 26.04 9.21 -16.06
N GLN A 173 26.21 7.95 -15.68
CA GLN A 173 25.75 6.81 -16.48
C GLN A 173 24.22 6.80 -16.61
N VAL A 174 23.51 7.07 -15.52
CA VAL A 174 22.05 7.19 -15.53
C VAL A 174 21.61 8.35 -16.44
N LEU A 175 22.23 9.52 -16.34
CA LEU A 175 21.90 10.68 -17.19
C LEU A 175 22.17 10.42 -18.68
N MET A 176 23.18 9.62 -19.03
CA MET A 176 23.45 9.24 -20.42
C MET A 176 22.32 8.39 -21.03
N GLN A 177 21.62 7.59 -20.20
CA GLN A 177 20.46 6.80 -20.63
C GLN A 177 19.16 7.60 -20.75
N LYS A 178 19.14 8.85 -20.24
CA LYS A 178 17.98 9.77 -20.29
C LYS A 178 16.69 9.14 -19.74
N PRO A 179 16.65 8.71 -18.46
CA PRO A 179 15.44 8.14 -17.87
C PRO A 179 14.29 9.15 -17.88
N PHE A 180 13.08 8.67 -18.14
CA PHE A 180 11.84 9.47 -18.03
C PHE A 180 10.98 9.05 -16.84
N SER A 181 11.41 8.04 -16.08
CA SER A 181 10.72 7.57 -14.87
C SER A 181 11.71 7.16 -13.77
N LEU A 182 11.23 7.15 -12.53
CA LEU A 182 11.99 6.62 -11.39
C LEU A 182 12.36 5.15 -11.60
N SER A 183 11.45 4.33 -12.13
CA SER A 183 11.69 2.91 -12.39
C SER A 183 12.88 2.69 -13.32
N GLU A 184 12.99 3.47 -14.39
CA GLU A 184 14.14 3.41 -15.29
C GLU A 184 15.42 3.90 -14.62
N ALA A 185 15.35 5.01 -13.89
CA ALA A 185 16.50 5.53 -13.17
C ALA A 185 17.05 4.52 -12.14
N TYR A 186 16.17 3.78 -11.45
CA TYR A 186 16.55 2.67 -10.56
C TYR A 186 17.27 1.57 -11.34
N ALA A 187 16.67 1.08 -12.42
CA ALA A 187 17.24 0.00 -13.22
C ALA A 187 18.62 0.37 -13.79
N TYR A 188 18.79 1.59 -14.29
CA TYR A 188 20.08 2.06 -14.82
C TYR A 188 21.15 2.20 -13.73
N ALA A 189 20.76 2.67 -12.54
CA ALA A 189 21.68 2.78 -11.42
C ALA A 189 22.14 1.39 -10.92
N GLU A 190 21.21 0.44 -10.78
CA GLU A 190 21.51 -0.95 -10.38
C GLU A 190 22.38 -1.67 -11.42
N ALA A 191 22.08 -1.49 -12.71
CA ALA A 191 22.88 -2.05 -13.80
C ALA A 191 24.33 -1.52 -13.76
N TYR A 192 24.51 -0.21 -13.51
CA TYR A 192 25.84 0.37 -13.38
C TYR A 192 26.63 -0.21 -12.19
N GLU A 193 26.00 -0.31 -11.01
CA GLU A 193 26.65 -0.87 -9.82
C GLU A 193 27.05 -2.34 -10.03
N THR A 194 26.21 -3.13 -10.71
CA THR A 194 26.52 -4.51 -11.07
C THR A 194 27.77 -4.61 -11.94
N VAL A 195 27.87 -3.79 -12.99
CA VAL A 195 29.04 -3.74 -13.88
C VAL A 195 30.29 -3.31 -13.12
N GLU A 196 30.18 -2.32 -12.24
CA GLU A 196 31.29 -1.85 -11.41
C GLU A 196 31.81 -2.95 -10.46
N GLN A 197 30.91 -3.70 -9.83
CA GLN A 197 31.26 -4.82 -8.96
C GLN A 197 31.93 -5.96 -9.75
N CYS A 198 31.39 -6.35 -10.91
CA CYS A 198 32.02 -7.33 -11.78
C CYS A 198 33.45 -6.92 -12.19
N ALA A 199 33.65 -5.66 -12.56
CA ALA A 199 34.96 -5.15 -12.93
C ALA A 199 35.97 -5.18 -11.77
N LYS A 200 35.52 -5.01 -10.52
CA LYS A 200 36.38 -5.15 -9.35
C LYS A 200 36.81 -6.60 -9.13
N VAL A 201 35.89 -7.56 -9.22
CA VAL A 201 36.20 -9.00 -9.03
C VAL A 201 37.28 -9.47 -10.01
N VAL A 202 37.16 -9.10 -11.29
CA VAL A 202 38.13 -9.50 -12.33
C VAL A 202 39.54 -8.94 -12.05
N ARG A 203 39.66 -7.74 -11.47
CA ARG A 203 40.95 -7.12 -11.15
C ARG A 203 41.66 -7.70 -9.92
N TYR A 204 40.96 -8.45 -9.06
CA TYR A 204 41.55 -9.11 -7.89
C TYR A 204 41.89 -10.59 -8.13
N SER A 205 41.58 -11.11 -9.32
CA SER A 205 41.91 -12.48 -9.74
C SER A 205 43.16 -12.58 -10.62
N GLU A 206 43.84 -11.47 -10.90
CA GLU A 206 45.13 -11.37 -11.59
C GLU A 206 46.25 -10.99 -10.62
#